data_AF-A0A0M0LF10-F1
#
_entry.id   AF-A0A0M0LF10-F1
#
_cell.length_a   1.000
_cell.length_b   1.000
_cell.length_c   1.000
_cell.angle_alpha   90.00
_cell.angle_beta   90.00
_cell.angle_gamma   90.00
#
_symmetry.space_group_name_H-M   'P 1'
#
loop_
_entity.id
_entity.type
_entity.pdbx_description
1 polymer ?
#
loop_
_entity_poly.entity_id
_entity_poly.type
_entity_poly.pdbx_seq_one_letter_code
_entity_poly.pdbx_strand_id
1 'polypeptide(L)'
;MQKTNNTRIKLLRRLMLCSVLLIPSIITLTKTDIAQAANSKTKVGFQTTTKKPTTTKKPTTTKKKVSQSYNVKNGKLYKGSKLYKKQKLYQGILYVDAKKATGQYTVSGNKRYYKSGILFTGILEGYYYESGKEPGRYVVYNNKLYAPDGWPNEGYRIYNGLLYDGEDLNKGALIYQSKLYYGAKINSGYRIFEGELYYGANLKNSKTVYKDRLYINAKPNVGYTTYNKKLYDGSYLNEGYFLYNDILYNDADYNKGYTLFEDRLYNGEDENYGIAEFDGQYYYHTDIANGKYGGNLYEDGELVRKATTIKSIRIVDTKTLEVTYSQAVNNKKPLINVEKNGVLYTISAFKWNKAKTVSTFDISGSITAGKYNITIFGIDNIKLFGSIAVEGESALHIANANYGYEMVED
;
A
#
# COMPACT_ATOMS: atom_id res chain seq x y z
N MET A 1 -44.09 13.89 24.25
CA MET A 1 -43.75 15.30 24.54
C MET A 1 -42.24 15.43 24.72
N GLN A 2 -41.56 16.22 23.90
CA GLN A 2 -40.44 17.10 24.29
C GLN A 2 -40.01 17.93 23.07
N LYS A 3 -39.59 19.17 23.28
CA LYS A 3 -39.05 20.07 22.24
C LYS A 3 -37.64 20.48 22.63
N THR A 4 -36.72 20.49 21.67
CA THR A 4 -35.46 21.21 21.78
C THR A 4 -35.21 21.96 20.47
N ASN A 5 -35.38 23.29 20.52
CA ASN A 5 -34.89 24.17 19.47
C ASN A 5 -33.36 24.23 19.54
N ASN A 6 -32.69 24.45 18.41
CA ASN A 6 -31.47 25.24 18.40
C ASN A 6 -31.35 26.02 17.08
N THR A 7 -30.62 27.14 17.11
CA THR A 7 -30.86 28.23 16.14
C THR A 7 -29.56 28.85 15.63
N ARG A 8 -29.53 29.21 14.33
CA ARG A 8 -28.41 29.91 13.64
C ARG A 8 -27.18 28.97 13.47
N ILE A 9 -26.20 29.23 12.59
CA ILE A 9 -25.68 30.49 12.02
C ILE A 9 -25.46 30.36 10.49
N LYS A 10 -25.68 31.46 9.74
CA LYS A 10 -25.24 31.61 8.34
C LYS A 10 -23.74 31.87 8.29
N LEU A 11 -22.98 31.20 7.42
CA LEU A 11 -21.66 31.68 7.00
C LEU A 11 -21.52 31.73 5.48
N LEU A 12 -20.74 32.68 4.99
CA LEU A 12 -20.77 33.15 3.60
C LEU A 12 -20.15 32.16 2.61
N ARG A 13 -20.76 32.06 1.43
CA ARG A 13 -20.02 31.75 0.20
C ARG A 13 -19.00 32.88 -0.05
N ARG A 14 -17.72 32.53 -0.24
CA ARG A 14 -16.80 33.36 -1.04
C ARG A 14 -16.13 32.49 -2.10
N LEU A 15 -16.58 32.67 -3.33
CA LEU A 15 -15.81 32.36 -4.52
C LEU A 15 -14.56 33.25 -4.52
N MET A 16 -13.37 32.70 -4.80
CA MET A 16 -12.29 33.47 -5.42
C MET A 16 -11.62 32.59 -6.46
N LEU A 17 -11.72 33.04 -7.71
CA LEU A 17 -11.21 32.35 -8.89
C LEU A 17 -9.91 33.04 -9.31
N CYS A 18 -8.76 32.42 -9.01
CA CYS A 18 -7.45 32.94 -9.41
C CYS A 18 -6.59 31.85 -10.07
N SER A 19 -7.02 31.43 -11.26
CA SER A 19 -6.15 30.72 -12.22
C SER A 19 -5.16 31.72 -12.83
N VAL A 20 -3.88 31.61 -12.48
CA VAL A 20 -2.78 32.34 -13.14
C VAL A 20 -1.73 31.34 -13.64
N LEU A 21 -1.25 31.58 -14.85
CA LEU A 21 -0.49 30.66 -15.70
C LEU A 21 0.79 30.07 -15.08
N LEU A 22 1.02 28.79 -15.36
CA LEU A 22 2.33 28.16 -15.26
C LEU A 22 3.28 28.70 -16.34
N ILE A 23 4.51 29.01 -15.95
CA ILE A 23 5.66 29.10 -16.87
C ILE A 23 6.79 28.24 -16.26
N PRO A 24 7.06 27.03 -16.81
CA PRO A 24 8.13 26.17 -16.31
C PRO A 24 9.49 26.60 -16.87
N SER A 25 10.14 27.57 -16.23
CA SER A 25 11.53 27.94 -16.54
C SER A 25 12.51 26.87 -16.07
N ILE A 26 12.68 25.83 -16.89
CA ILE A 26 13.66 24.76 -16.66
C ILE A 26 15.08 25.33 -16.86
N ILE A 27 15.81 25.50 -15.76
CA ILE A 27 17.26 25.74 -15.79
C ILE A 27 17.96 24.46 -15.32
N THR A 28 18.40 23.64 -16.27
CA THR A 28 19.26 22.49 -16.02
C THR A 28 20.68 22.96 -15.66
N LEU A 29 21.04 22.87 -14.39
CA LEU A 29 22.42 23.04 -13.94
C LEU A 29 23.28 21.83 -14.35
N THR A 30 24.06 21.99 -15.42
CA THR A 30 25.08 21.02 -15.85
C THR A 30 26.35 21.14 -15.00
N LYS A 31 27.14 20.05 -14.90
CA LYS A 31 28.33 19.96 -14.03
C LYS A 31 29.57 20.66 -14.60
N THR A 32 29.55 21.97 -14.82
CA THR A 32 30.74 22.76 -15.20
C THR A 32 30.73 24.18 -14.63
N ASP A 33 30.81 24.33 -13.30
CA ASP A 33 31.10 25.63 -12.67
C ASP A 33 31.80 25.52 -11.28
N ILE A 34 32.56 24.43 -11.06
CA ILE A 34 33.33 24.20 -9.82
C ILE A 34 34.82 24.01 -10.15
N ALA A 35 35.45 24.98 -10.83
CA ALA A 35 36.87 24.90 -11.19
C ALA A 35 37.63 26.23 -11.46
N GLN A 36 37.13 27.43 -11.09
CA GLN A 36 37.88 28.70 -11.26
C GLN A 36 37.96 29.57 -10.00
N ALA A 37 38.60 29.05 -8.95
CA ALA A 37 38.98 29.81 -7.76
C ALA A 37 40.42 29.51 -7.28
N ALA A 38 41.31 29.13 -8.19
CA ALA A 38 42.73 28.89 -7.92
C ALA A 38 43.62 29.51 -9.01
N ASN A 39 44.80 30.00 -8.60
CA ASN A 39 45.87 30.57 -9.44
C ASN A 39 45.62 31.92 -10.14
N SER A 40 45.76 33.01 -9.38
CA SER A 40 46.15 34.33 -9.90
C SER A 40 47.26 34.99 -9.05
N LYS A 41 48.43 34.33 -8.97
CA LYS A 41 49.65 34.90 -8.36
C LYS A 41 50.30 35.95 -9.29
N THR A 42 49.86 37.20 -9.23
CA THR A 42 50.54 38.31 -9.93
C THR A 42 51.77 38.80 -9.16
N LYS A 43 52.95 38.43 -9.67
CA LYS A 43 54.28 38.73 -9.11
C LYS A 43 54.88 39.93 -9.85
N VAL A 44 54.83 41.14 -9.26
CA VAL A 44 55.36 42.35 -9.90
C VAL A 44 56.88 42.41 -9.76
N GLY A 45 57.60 42.37 -10.89
CA GLY A 45 59.06 42.46 -10.97
C GLY A 45 59.56 43.80 -11.53
N PHE A 46 60.83 44.13 -11.26
CA PHE A 46 61.56 45.28 -11.82
C PHE A 46 62.32 44.90 -13.09
N GLN A 47 62.42 45.84 -14.06
CA GLN A 47 63.61 46.22 -14.87
C GLN A 47 63.14 47.26 -15.92
N THR A 48 63.50 48.54 -15.85
CA THR A 48 64.77 49.24 -16.21
C THR A 48 65.10 49.30 -17.71
N THR A 49 65.03 50.50 -18.29
CA THR A 49 65.75 50.92 -19.51
C THR A 49 66.25 52.36 -19.39
N THR A 50 67.33 52.68 -20.10
CA THR A 50 67.95 54.03 -20.24
C THR A 50 67.58 54.65 -21.61
N LYS A 51 67.82 55.93 -21.95
CA LYS A 51 68.78 56.96 -21.46
C LYS A 51 68.32 58.40 -21.82
N LYS A 52 69.06 59.42 -21.35
CA LYS A 52 68.98 60.88 -21.65
C LYS A 52 69.40 61.21 -23.11
N PRO A 53 69.37 62.48 -23.64
CA PRO A 53 69.43 63.82 -22.97
C PRO A 53 68.34 64.84 -23.43
N THR A 54 68.25 66.10 -22.94
CA THR A 54 69.20 66.91 -22.12
C THR A 54 68.61 67.30 -20.74
N THR A 55 68.20 68.50 -20.32
CA THR A 55 68.36 69.92 -20.76
C THR A 55 68.57 70.78 -19.49
N THR A 56 68.42 72.11 -19.50
CA THR A 56 69.03 73.04 -18.52
C THR A 56 68.06 73.83 -17.62
N LYS A 57 68.28 73.75 -16.29
CA LYS A 57 68.58 74.92 -15.44
C LYS A 57 69.19 74.48 -14.08
N LYS A 58 69.95 75.39 -13.45
CA LYS A 58 70.77 75.17 -12.23
C LYS A 58 69.99 75.51 -10.93
N PRO A 59 70.53 75.35 -9.70
CA PRO A 59 69.78 74.65 -8.64
C PRO A 59 69.46 75.51 -7.41
N THR A 60 68.56 75.01 -6.56
CA THR A 60 68.34 75.53 -5.20
C THR A 60 68.23 74.38 -4.20
N THR A 61 68.98 74.47 -3.10
CA THR A 61 69.14 73.40 -2.10
C THR A 61 68.04 73.43 -1.03
N THR A 62 66.96 72.69 -1.26
CA THR A 62 65.86 72.56 -0.28
C THR A 62 65.98 71.25 0.51
N LYS A 63 65.90 71.35 1.85
CA LYS A 63 66.15 70.25 2.79
C LYS A 63 65.30 69.00 2.48
N LYS A 64 65.93 67.82 2.54
CA LYS A 64 65.34 66.49 2.31
C LYS A 64 64.14 66.25 3.24
N LYS A 65 62.94 66.65 2.78
CA LYS A 65 61.68 66.48 3.49
C LYS A 65 61.37 64.99 3.58
N VAL A 66 61.77 64.35 4.69
CA VAL A 66 61.53 62.93 4.97
C VAL A 66 60.05 62.66 4.71
N SER A 67 59.76 61.84 3.69
CA SER A 67 58.40 61.41 3.43
C SER A 67 57.89 60.73 4.69
N GLN A 68 56.76 61.21 5.21
CA GLN A 68 56.27 60.77 6.53
C GLN A 68 55.62 59.39 6.42
N SER A 69 56.47 58.40 6.17
CA SER A 69 56.14 56.98 6.14
C SER A 69 55.56 56.55 7.49
N TYR A 70 54.62 55.63 7.39
CA TYR A 70 54.04 54.94 8.51
C TYR A 70 54.81 53.64 8.73
N ASN A 71 55.08 53.31 9.98
CA ASN A 71 55.80 52.11 10.40
C ASN A 71 55.27 51.60 11.74
N VAL A 72 55.40 50.30 12.00
CA VAL A 72 54.93 49.66 13.24
C VAL A 72 56.14 49.25 14.08
N LYS A 73 56.13 49.58 15.37
CA LYS A 73 57.13 49.13 16.35
C LYS A 73 56.43 48.74 17.65
N ASN A 74 56.78 47.58 18.22
CA ASN A 74 56.22 47.03 19.46
C ASN A 74 54.66 47.06 19.46
N GLY A 75 54.05 46.64 18.34
CA GLY A 75 52.60 46.63 18.14
C GLY A 75 51.94 48.00 17.92
N LYS A 76 52.68 49.12 18.01
CA LYS A 76 52.17 50.48 17.87
C LYS A 76 52.53 51.12 16.53
N LEU A 77 51.63 51.92 15.97
CA LEU A 77 51.82 52.67 14.72
C LEU A 77 52.48 54.02 14.96
N TYR A 78 53.51 54.31 14.17
CA TYR A 78 54.26 55.55 14.16
C TYR A 78 54.14 56.23 12.80
N LYS A 79 54.43 57.54 12.76
CA LYS A 79 54.57 58.34 11.54
C LYS A 79 55.89 59.11 11.63
N GLY A 80 56.94 58.60 10.98
CA GLY A 80 58.31 58.91 11.40
C GLY A 80 58.54 58.51 12.87
N SER A 81 59.29 59.29 13.64
CA SER A 81 59.63 58.94 15.04
C SER A 81 58.49 59.15 16.07
N LYS A 82 57.32 59.64 15.69
CA LYS A 82 56.21 59.98 16.61
C LYS A 82 55.06 58.97 16.53
N LEU A 83 54.46 58.62 17.67
CA LEU A 83 53.25 57.78 17.75
C LEU A 83 52.10 58.43 16.97
N TYR A 84 51.41 57.65 16.13
CA TYR A 84 50.32 58.16 15.32
C TYR A 84 48.97 58.07 16.06
N LYS A 85 48.58 59.17 16.72
CA LYS A 85 47.40 59.19 17.61
C LYS A 85 46.02 59.20 16.90
N LYS A 86 45.95 59.39 15.59
CA LYS A 86 44.68 59.41 14.83
C LYS A 86 44.31 58.02 14.29
N GLN A 87 43.08 57.87 13.81
CA GLN A 87 42.65 56.66 13.09
C GLN A 87 43.41 56.49 11.77
N LYS A 88 43.99 55.31 11.50
CA LYS A 88 44.63 54.98 10.22
C LYS A 88 44.56 53.49 9.92
N LEU A 89 43.99 53.14 8.76
CA LEU A 89 44.19 51.85 8.13
C LEU A 89 45.59 51.82 7.47
N TYR A 90 46.41 50.84 7.86
CA TYR A 90 47.77 50.62 7.37
C TYR A 90 48.03 49.11 7.25
N GLN A 91 48.42 48.65 6.05
CA GLN A 91 48.67 47.23 5.74
C GLN A 91 47.52 46.30 6.19
N GLY A 92 46.26 46.72 5.93
CA GLY A 92 45.06 45.97 6.31
C GLY A 92 44.66 46.06 7.79
N ILE A 93 45.51 46.64 8.66
CA ILE A 93 45.27 46.77 10.09
C ILE A 93 44.83 48.21 10.41
N LEU A 94 43.70 48.35 11.11
CA LEU A 94 43.21 49.60 11.66
C LEU A 94 43.93 49.92 12.97
N TYR A 95 44.52 51.11 13.03
CA TYR A 95 45.13 51.67 14.24
C TYR A 95 44.37 52.90 14.72
N VAL A 96 44.20 53.03 16.04
CA VAL A 96 43.58 54.15 16.77
C VAL A 96 44.40 54.41 18.05
N ASP A 97 44.69 55.67 18.36
CA ASP A 97 45.73 56.09 19.34
C ASP A 97 47.00 55.23 19.28
N ALA A 98 47.53 55.08 18.05
CA ALA A 98 48.66 54.20 17.71
C ALA A 98 48.50 52.70 18.02
N LYS A 99 47.45 52.24 18.71
CA LYS A 99 47.22 50.82 19.04
C LYS A 99 46.37 50.14 17.95
N LYS A 100 46.45 48.81 17.85
CA LYS A 100 45.50 48.01 17.06
C LYS A 100 44.07 48.25 17.59
N ALA A 101 43.13 48.58 16.69
CA ALA A 101 41.78 48.98 17.06
C ALA A 101 40.88 47.80 17.47
N THR A 102 40.10 47.96 18.54
CA THR A 102 39.03 47.01 18.93
C THR A 102 37.78 47.82 19.29
N GLY A 103 36.62 47.46 18.71
CA GLY A 103 35.37 48.22 18.81
C GLY A 103 34.83 48.69 17.46
N GLN A 104 33.75 49.48 17.47
CA GLN A 104 33.12 50.00 16.26
C GLN A 104 33.80 51.29 15.76
N TYR A 105 34.21 51.32 14.48
CA TYR A 105 34.87 52.46 13.83
C TYR A 105 34.33 52.69 12.42
N THR A 106 34.27 53.95 11.98
CA THR A 106 33.89 54.31 10.60
C THR A 106 35.13 54.44 9.73
N VAL A 107 35.28 53.56 8.74
CA VAL A 107 36.38 53.57 7.77
C VAL A 107 35.79 53.63 6.37
N SER A 108 36.21 54.62 5.56
CA SER A 108 35.66 54.86 4.20
C SER A 108 34.12 54.88 4.17
N GLY A 109 33.52 55.69 5.05
CA GLY A 109 32.06 55.81 5.21
C GLY A 109 31.36 54.62 5.89
N ASN A 110 32.02 53.47 6.01
CA ASN A 110 31.43 52.25 6.56
C ASN A 110 31.72 52.12 8.06
N LYS A 111 30.68 52.14 8.91
CA LYS A 111 30.79 51.73 10.32
C LYS A 111 31.01 50.21 10.38
N ARG A 112 32.09 49.74 11.02
CA ARG A 112 32.41 48.31 11.19
C ARG A 112 33.02 48.03 12.57
N TYR A 113 32.76 46.85 13.12
CA TYR A 113 33.45 46.33 14.30
C TYR A 113 34.81 45.74 13.89
N TYR A 114 35.86 46.19 14.58
CA TYR A 114 37.22 45.65 14.48
C TYR A 114 37.62 44.92 15.76
N LYS A 115 38.44 43.88 15.66
CA LYS A 115 39.05 43.18 16.80
C LYS A 115 40.53 42.99 16.51
N SER A 116 41.41 43.50 17.39
CA SER A 116 42.87 43.50 17.16
C SER A 116 43.30 44.14 15.83
N GLY A 117 42.55 45.14 15.37
CA GLY A 117 42.80 45.95 14.16
C GLY A 117 42.32 45.33 12.86
N ILE A 118 41.79 44.10 12.84
CA ILE A 118 41.16 43.50 11.65
C ILE A 118 39.62 43.51 11.79
N LEU A 119 38.91 43.42 10.66
CA LEU A 119 37.44 43.28 10.68
C LEU A 119 37.05 42.00 11.42
N PHE A 120 36.04 42.08 12.28
CA PHE A 120 35.63 40.94 13.11
C PHE A 120 34.60 40.06 12.40
N THR A 121 34.80 38.75 12.47
CA THR A 121 33.81 37.72 12.09
C THR A 121 33.68 36.72 13.23
N GLY A 122 32.46 36.31 13.56
CA GLY A 122 32.13 35.42 14.69
C GLY A 122 31.24 36.09 15.74
N ILE A 123 31.09 35.43 16.89
CA ILE A 123 30.14 35.85 17.94
C ILE A 123 30.74 36.89 18.90
N LEU A 124 29.96 37.93 19.20
CA LEU A 124 30.17 38.89 20.28
C LEU A 124 28.82 39.14 20.95
N GLU A 125 28.73 38.96 22.28
CA GLU A 125 27.51 39.25 23.05
C GLU A 125 26.24 38.52 22.51
N GLY A 126 26.42 37.30 22.01
CA GLY A 126 25.36 36.46 21.40
C GLY A 126 25.13 36.73 19.90
N TYR A 127 25.59 37.88 19.40
CA TYR A 127 25.38 38.38 18.04
C TYR A 127 26.51 37.94 17.08
N TYR A 128 26.15 37.43 15.90
CA TYR A 128 27.06 37.07 14.82
C TYR A 128 27.40 38.26 13.92
N TYR A 129 28.69 38.62 13.91
CA TYR A 129 29.25 39.56 12.95
C TYR A 129 29.88 38.82 11.77
N GLU A 130 29.75 39.38 10.56
CA GLU A 130 30.53 39.02 9.38
C GLU A 130 31.23 40.27 8.83
N SER A 131 32.56 40.21 8.70
CA SER A 131 33.37 41.33 8.18
C SER A 131 33.06 42.68 8.87
N GLY A 132 32.85 42.63 10.19
CA GLY A 132 32.59 43.76 11.07
C GLY A 132 31.16 44.33 11.01
N LYS A 133 30.16 43.64 10.46
CA LYS A 133 28.74 44.07 10.49
C LYS A 133 27.77 42.89 10.57
N GLU A 134 26.48 43.16 10.56
CA GLU A 134 25.41 42.17 10.33
C GLU A 134 25.62 41.39 9.01
N PRO A 135 25.26 40.08 8.95
CA PRO A 135 25.48 39.27 7.75
C PRO A 135 24.59 39.66 6.56
N GLY A 136 23.44 40.31 6.79
CA GLY A 136 22.46 40.69 5.77
C GLY A 136 21.72 39.51 5.14
N ARG A 137 21.92 38.29 5.65
CA ARG A 137 21.33 37.02 5.22
C ARG A 137 21.44 35.99 6.34
N TYR A 138 20.66 34.91 6.25
CA TYR A 138 20.84 33.77 7.15
C TYR A 138 22.21 33.11 6.95
N VAL A 139 22.90 32.81 8.05
CA VAL A 139 24.25 32.19 8.08
C VAL A 139 24.28 31.11 9.15
N VAL A 140 24.92 29.98 8.86
CA VAL A 140 25.23 28.95 9.87
C VAL A 140 26.67 29.14 10.35
N TYR A 141 26.86 29.27 11.66
CA TYR A 141 28.16 29.40 12.30
C TYR A 141 28.19 28.51 13.56
N ASN A 142 29.24 27.69 13.72
CA ASN A 142 29.34 26.70 14.81
C ASN A 142 28.07 25.84 14.98
N ASN A 143 27.51 25.35 13.86
CA ASN A 143 26.26 24.60 13.74
C ASN A 143 24.96 25.32 14.13
N LYS A 144 25.05 26.60 14.51
CA LYS A 144 23.90 27.45 14.87
C LYS A 144 23.49 28.38 13.73
N LEU A 145 22.19 28.55 13.52
CA LEU A 145 21.62 29.44 12.51
C LEU A 145 21.43 30.84 13.08
N TYR A 146 22.01 31.83 12.40
CA TYR A 146 21.87 33.26 12.69
C TYR A 146 21.02 33.93 11.61
N ALA A 147 20.24 34.92 12.03
CA ALA A 147 19.35 35.73 11.20
C ALA A 147 20.09 36.85 10.44
N PRO A 148 19.46 37.50 9.44
CA PRO A 148 20.09 38.53 8.61
C PRO A 148 20.62 39.74 9.38
N ASP A 149 20.01 40.04 10.53
CA ASP A 149 20.37 41.11 11.46
C ASP A 149 21.52 40.73 12.41
N GLY A 150 21.94 39.46 12.44
CA GLY A 150 23.05 38.93 13.24
C GLY A 150 22.65 38.20 14.52
N TRP A 151 21.38 38.25 14.97
CA TRP A 151 20.95 37.49 16.16
C TRP A 151 20.76 35.99 15.86
N PRO A 152 20.74 35.11 16.88
CA PRO A 152 20.28 33.74 16.74
C PRO A 152 18.91 33.69 16.02
N ASN A 153 18.67 32.71 15.14
CA ASN A 153 17.35 32.57 14.53
C ASN A 153 16.30 32.22 15.60
N GLU A 154 15.11 32.78 15.49
CA GLU A 154 13.98 32.48 16.37
C GLU A 154 12.93 31.61 15.65
N GLY A 155 12.40 30.61 16.36
CA GLY A 155 11.38 29.69 15.84
C GLY A 155 11.83 28.85 14.63
N TYR A 156 10.84 28.24 13.96
CA TYR A 156 11.09 27.25 12.91
C TYR A 156 11.49 27.85 11.56
N ARG A 157 12.63 27.39 11.01
CA ARG A 157 13.14 27.85 9.71
C ARG A 157 13.81 26.74 8.91
N ILE A 158 13.52 26.66 7.61
CA ILE A 158 14.29 25.85 6.65
C ILE A 158 15.47 26.69 6.14
N TYR A 159 16.69 26.16 6.23
CA TYR A 159 17.90 26.72 5.63
C TYR A 159 18.80 25.60 5.09
N ASN A 160 19.28 25.73 3.85
CA ASN A 160 20.07 24.71 3.14
C ASN A 160 19.48 23.28 3.20
N GLY A 161 18.15 23.17 3.13
CA GLY A 161 17.42 21.89 3.19
C GLY A 161 17.29 21.26 4.58
N LEU A 162 17.75 21.95 5.63
CA LEU A 162 17.62 21.54 7.03
C LEU A 162 16.61 22.43 7.77
N LEU A 163 15.77 21.83 8.61
CA LEU A 163 14.88 22.52 9.54
C LEU A 163 15.61 22.81 10.85
N TYR A 164 15.62 24.08 11.23
CA TYR A 164 16.05 24.61 12.51
C TYR A 164 14.86 24.92 13.40
N ASP A 165 15.06 24.81 14.70
CA ASP A 165 14.15 25.22 15.77
C ASP A 165 14.91 26.20 16.66
N GLY A 166 14.60 27.49 16.50
CA GLY A 166 15.50 28.56 16.95
C GLY A 166 16.83 28.53 16.19
N GLU A 167 17.94 28.68 16.90
CA GLU A 167 19.29 28.61 16.33
C GLU A 167 19.78 27.17 16.10
N ASP A 168 19.20 26.19 16.79
CA ASP A 168 19.61 24.79 16.77
C ASP A 168 18.91 24.01 15.64
N LEU A 169 19.52 22.92 15.18
CA LEU A 169 18.84 21.96 14.30
C LEU A 169 17.66 21.30 15.03
N ASN A 170 16.50 21.18 14.37
CA ASN A 170 15.34 20.48 14.94
C ASN A 170 15.71 19.03 15.30
N LYS A 171 15.27 18.56 16.47
CA LYS A 171 15.50 17.20 17.00
C LYS A 171 14.19 16.38 17.07
N GLY A 172 13.02 17.03 17.04
CA GLY A 172 11.71 16.39 17.18
C GLY A 172 11.05 15.98 15.88
N ALA A 173 9.86 15.36 15.99
CA ALA A 173 8.94 15.17 14.87
C ALA A 173 7.91 16.31 14.89
N LEU A 174 7.64 16.95 13.74
CA LEU A 174 6.63 18.01 13.64
C LEU A 174 6.19 18.28 12.19
N ILE A 175 5.02 18.90 12.01
CA ILE A 175 4.53 19.38 10.71
C ILE A 175 4.93 20.84 10.51
N TYR A 176 5.73 21.13 9.48
CA TYR A 176 6.08 22.50 9.07
C TYR A 176 5.83 22.67 7.57
N GLN A 177 5.12 23.73 7.19
CA GLN A 177 4.69 23.99 5.81
C GLN A 177 4.02 22.76 5.16
N SER A 178 3.09 22.13 5.90
CA SER A 178 2.34 20.93 5.51
C SER A 178 3.19 19.68 5.20
N LYS A 179 4.41 19.60 5.74
CA LYS A 179 5.31 18.46 5.59
C LYS A 179 5.80 17.95 6.95
N LEU A 180 5.81 16.64 7.14
CA LEU A 180 6.40 16.00 8.31
C LEU A 180 7.94 16.04 8.22
N TYR A 181 8.55 16.66 9.23
CA TYR A 181 9.98 16.57 9.51
C TYR A 181 10.22 15.56 10.63
N TYR A 182 11.37 14.88 10.56
CA TYR A 182 11.89 14.06 11.64
C TYR A 182 13.34 14.43 11.93
N GLY A 183 13.54 15.13 13.04
CA GLY A 183 14.72 15.97 13.23
C GLY A 183 14.81 17.04 12.14
N ALA A 184 16.03 17.43 11.79
CA ALA A 184 16.27 18.51 10.83
C ALA A 184 15.93 18.19 9.36
N LYS A 185 15.44 16.98 9.04
CA LYS A 185 15.15 16.57 7.66
C LYS A 185 13.69 16.20 7.48
N ILE A 186 13.20 16.38 6.25
CA ILE A 186 11.90 15.82 5.82
C ILE A 186 11.92 14.31 6.10
N ASN A 187 10.86 13.78 6.71
CA ASN A 187 10.70 12.34 6.93
C ASN A 187 10.69 11.62 5.57
N SER A 188 11.36 10.47 5.45
CA SER A 188 11.61 9.80 4.16
C SER A 188 10.92 8.44 3.98
N GLY A 189 10.32 7.88 5.03
CA GLY A 189 9.67 6.56 5.00
C GLY A 189 8.39 6.54 5.83
N TYR A 190 7.96 5.35 6.26
CA TYR A 190 6.76 5.23 7.10
C TYR A 190 7.00 5.71 8.53
N ARG A 191 6.11 6.57 9.02
CA ARG A 191 6.12 7.10 10.40
C ARG A 191 4.71 7.40 10.87
N ILE A 192 4.40 7.01 12.10
CA ILE A 192 3.19 7.48 12.80
C ILE A 192 3.53 8.79 13.51
N PHE A 193 2.70 9.81 13.35
CA PHE A 193 2.78 11.10 14.04
C PHE A 193 1.36 11.58 14.37
N GLU A 194 1.10 11.98 15.61
CA GLU A 194 -0.24 12.41 16.10
C GLU A 194 -1.38 11.41 15.78
N GLY A 195 -1.04 10.11 15.71
CA GLY A 195 -1.96 9.01 15.40
C GLY A 195 -2.11 8.70 13.90
N GLU A 196 -1.64 9.58 13.02
CA GLU A 196 -1.74 9.43 11.57
C GLU A 196 -0.44 8.86 10.94
N LEU A 197 -0.59 8.00 9.93
CA LEU A 197 0.50 7.37 9.18
C LEU A 197 0.93 8.24 8.00
N TYR A 198 2.19 8.66 8.03
CA TYR A 198 2.88 9.35 6.95
C TYR A 198 3.72 8.38 6.14
N TYR A 199 3.87 8.65 4.85
CA TYR A 199 4.93 8.08 4.01
C TYR A 199 5.72 9.21 3.37
N GLY A 200 6.99 9.32 3.75
CA GLY A 200 7.78 10.50 3.42
C GLY A 200 7.23 11.75 4.14
N ALA A 201 7.15 12.86 3.43
CA ALA A 201 6.67 14.14 3.96
C ALA A 201 5.16 14.19 4.26
N ASN A 202 4.37 13.28 3.68
CA ASN A 202 2.93 13.44 3.49
C ASN A 202 2.12 12.30 4.11
N LEU A 203 0.84 12.56 4.40
CA LEU A 203 -0.13 11.55 4.83
C LEU A 203 -0.30 10.41 3.81
N LYS A 204 -0.43 9.18 4.31
CA LYS A 204 -0.57 7.97 3.49
C LYS A 204 -2.02 7.75 3.06
N ASN A 205 -2.42 8.45 1.98
CA ASN A 205 -3.78 8.48 1.45
C ASN A 205 -4.17 7.22 0.65
N SER A 206 -4.01 6.02 1.23
CA SER A 206 -4.32 4.71 0.61
C SER A 206 -4.37 3.58 1.66
N LYS A 207 -5.03 2.46 1.37
CA LYS A 207 -4.93 1.23 2.19
C LYS A 207 -3.46 0.77 2.25
N THR A 208 -2.93 0.50 3.44
CA THR A 208 -1.54 0.01 3.66
C THR A 208 -1.38 -0.58 5.04
N VAL A 209 -0.65 -1.70 5.15
CA VAL A 209 -0.23 -2.27 6.44
C VAL A 209 1.10 -1.65 6.87
N TYR A 210 1.20 -1.25 8.14
CA TYR A 210 2.46 -0.82 8.76
C TYR A 210 2.49 -1.27 10.23
N LYS A 211 3.53 -2.01 10.63
CA LYS A 211 3.62 -2.68 11.94
C LYS A 211 2.35 -3.45 12.26
N ASP A 212 2.01 -4.35 11.33
CA ASP A 212 0.94 -5.36 11.48
C ASP A 212 -0.47 -4.76 11.70
N ARG A 213 -0.61 -3.46 11.40
CA ARG A 213 -1.85 -2.71 11.44
C ARG A 213 -2.21 -2.15 10.07
N LEU A 214 -3.46 -2.35 9.65
CA LEU A 214 -4.04 -1.71 8.48
C LEU A 214 -4.38 -0.25 8.77
N TYR A 215 -3.89 0.63 7.89
CA TYR A 215 -4.27 2.03 7.82
C TYR A 215 -5.04 2.31 6.54
N ILE A 216 -6.06 3.17 6.62
CA ILE A 216 -6.79 3.74 5.49
C ILE A 216 -6.74 5.25 5.62
N ASN A 217 -6.30 5.93 4.56
CA ASN A 217 -6.24 7.40 4.51
C ASN A 217 -5.52 7.99 5.74
N ALA A 218 -4.31 7.48 5.96
CA ALA A 218 -3.44 7.72 7.12
C ALA A 218 -3.99 7.31 8.51
N LYS A 219 -5.27 6.94 8.67
CA LYS A 219 -5.83 6.56 9.98
C LYS A 219 -5.84 5.05 10.16
N PRO A 220 -5.68 4.52 11.39
CA PRO A 220 -5.89 3.09 11.64
C PRO A 220 -7.30 2.69 11.21
N ASN A 221 -7.46 1.53 10.59
CA ASN A 221 -8.78 1.07 10.15
C ASN A 221 -9.72 0.80 11.34
N VAL A 222 -11.03 0.93 11.12
CA VAL A 222 -12.11 0.76 12.09
C VAL A 222 -13.23 -0.04 11.42
N GLY A 223 -13.68 -1.13 12.06
CA GLY A 223 -14.64 -2.08 11.48
C GLY A 223 -14.07 -2.93 10.34
N TYR A 224 -14.87 -3.90 9.88
CA TYR A 224 -14.44 -4.94 8.95
C TYR A 224 -14.11 -4.44 7.55
N THR A 225 -12.95 -4.86 7.02
CA THR A 225 -12.58 -4.62 5.61
C THR A 225 -11.55 -5.61 5.09
N THR A 226 -11.51 -5.82 3.78
CA THR A 226 -10.48 -6.63 3.13
C THR A 226 -9.31 -5.80 2.59
N TYR A 227 -8.10 -6.35 2.65
CA TYR A 227 -6.91 -5.81 1.98
C TYR A 227 -5.93 -6.93 1.65
N ASN A 228 -5.42 -6.97 0.42
CA ASN A 228 -4.53 -8.04 -0.09
C ASN A 228 -5.07 -9.46 0.17
N LYS A 229 -6.37 -9.68 -0.11
CA LYS A 229 -7.13 -10.92 0.16
C LYS A 229 -7.29 -11.33 1.64
N LYS A 230 -6.84 -10.51 2.60
CA LYS A 230 -7.07 -10.75 4.04
C LYS A 230 -8.19 -9.88 4.60
N LEU A 231 -9.02 -10.45 5.48
CA LEU A 231 -9.99 -9.72 6.31
C LEU A 231 -9.29 -9.10 7.52
N TYR A 232 -9.72 -7.90 7.89
CA TYR A 232 -9.26 -7.15 9.06
C TYR A 232 -10.46 -6.75 9.91
N ASP A 233 -10.45 -7.06 11.21
CA ASP A 233 -11.29 -6.34 12.16
C ASP A 233 -10.55 -5.08 12.65
N GLY A 234 -11.15 -3.93 12.36
CA GLY A 234 -10.53 -2.64 12.57
C GLY A 234 -9.10 -2.62 12.05
N SER A 235 -8.13 -2.34 12.91
CA SER A 235 -6.73 -2.22 12.50
C SER A 235 -6.01 -3.55 12.30
N TYR A 236 -6.51 -4.67 12.82
CA TYR A 236 -5.76 -5.93 12.89
C TYR A 236 -6.35 -6.99 11.97
N LEU A 237 -5.63 -8.09 11.77
CA LEU A 237 -6.18 -9.26 11.10
C LEU A 237 -7.38 -9.80 11.89
N ASN A 238 -8.40 -10.32 11.20
CA ASN A 238 -9.50 -11.02 11.86
C ASN A 238 -9.02 -12.32 12.52
N GLU A 239 -9.65 -12.72 13.63
CA GLU A 239 -9.38 -13.96 14.37
C GLU A 239 -10.71 -14.73 14.52
N GLY A 240 -10.69 -16.04 14.31
CA GLY A 240 -11.90 -16.89 14.29
C GLY A 240 -12.78 -16.72 13.04
N TYR A 241 -13.97 -17.32 13.07
CA TYR A 241 -14.90 -17.30 11.94
C TYR A 241 -15.68 -15.99 11.83
N PHE A 242 -15.81 -15.44 10.61
CA PHE A 242 -16.61 -14.26 10.35
C PHE A 242 -17.13 -14.20 8.90
N LEU A 243 -18.41 -13.86 8.70
CA LEU A 243 -19.03 -13.70 7.39
C LEU A 243 -18.95 -12.23 6.92
N TYR A 244 -18.28 -11.95 5.81
CA TYR A 244 -18.10 -10.58 5.30
C TYR A 244 -18.33 -10.46 3.79
N ASN A 245 -19.43 -9.81 3.42
CA ASN A 245 -19.99 -9.78 2.05
C ASN A 245 -20.19 -11.20 1.52
N ASP A 246 -20.97 -11.99 2.27
CA ASP A 246 -21.41 -13.36 1.96
C ASP A 246 -20.29 -14.43 1.85
N ILE A 247 -19.02 -14.00 2.02
CA ILE A 247 -17.83 -14.86 2.06
C ILE A 247 -17.47 -15.18 3.52
N LEU A 248 -17.31 -16.46 3.85
CA LEU A 248 -16.86 -16.92 5.17
C LEU A 248 -15.32 -16.92 5.27
N TYR A 249 -14.81 -16.21 6.27
CA TYR A 249 -13.39 -16.20 6.65
C TYR A 249 -13.16 -17.08 7.87
N ASN A 250 -11.95 -17.62 7.98
CA ASN A 250 -11.42 -18.28 9.16
C ASN A 250 -10.08 -17.61 9.50
N ASP A 251 -10.01 -17.00 10.68
CA ASP A 251 -9.11 -15.87 10.95
C ASP A 251 -9.24 -14.81 9.84
N ALA A 252 -8.12 -14.36 9.28
CA ALA A 252 -8.09 -13.36 8.22
C ALA A 252 -8.08 -13.92 6.80
N ASP A 253 -7.98 -15.23 6.62
CA ASP A 253 -8.02 -15.87 5.29
C ASP A 253 -9.40 -16.48 5.03
N TYR A 254 -9.69 -16.82 3.77
CA TYR A 254 -10.91 -17.55 3.43
C TYR A 254 -10.98 -18.91 4.14
N ASN A 255 -12.17 -19.31 4.58
CA ASN A 255 -12.40 -20.64 5.15
C ASN A 255 -12.13 -21.76 4.10
N LYS A 256 -11.83 -22.98 4.55
CA LYS A 256 -11.42 -24.11 3.70
C LYS A 256 -12.06 -25.42 4.15
N GLY A 257 -12.76 -26.07 3.24
CA GLY A 257 -13.51 -27.29 3.54
C GLY A 257 -14.76 -27.01 4.39
N TYR A 258 -15.38 -28.09 4.86
CA TYR A 258 -16.64 -28.01 5.59
C TYR A 258 -16.48 -27.44 7.00
N THR A 259 -17.38 -26.53 7.38
CA THR A 259 -17.52 -26.01 8.74
C THR A 259 -18.95 -25.54 8.99
N LEU A 260 -19.41 -25.60 10.23
CA LEU A 260 -20.68 -25.03 10.66
C LEU A 260 -20.44 -23.62 11.22
N PHE A 261 -21.16 -22.62 10.73
CA PHE A 261 -21.14 -21.25 11.24
C PHE A 261 -22.56 -20.68 11.28
N GLU A 262 -22.96 -20.13 12.43
CA GLU A 262 -24.34 -19.65 12.70
C GLU A 262 -25.42 -20.66 12.24
N ASP A 263 -25.25 -21.92 12.66
CA ASP A 263 -26.08 -23.10 12.35
C ASP A 263 -26.18 -23.48 10.86
N ARG A 264 -25.31 -22.92 10.00
CA ARG A 264 -25.30 -23.14 8.55
C ARG A 264 -24.00 -23.80 8.08
N LEU A 265 -24.09 -24.80 7.21
CA LEU A 265 -22.92 -25.50 6.65
C LEU A 265 -22.29 -24.71 5.48
N TYR A 266 -21.01 -24.35 5.62
CA TYR A 266 -20.20 -23.74 4.56
C TYR A 266 -19.25 -24.78 3.95
N ASN A 267 -18.82 -24.58 2.70
CA ASN A 267 -17.85 -25.42 2.01
C ASN A 267 -16.73 -24.54 1.42
N GLY A 268 -15.70 -24.30 2.22
CA GLY A 268 -14.72 -23.26 1.92
C GLY A 268 -15.30 -21.88 2.20
N GLU A 269 -15.16 -20.96 1.26
CA GLU A 269 -15.53 -19.55 1.44
C GLU A 269 -17.01 -19.25 1.15
N ASP A 270 -17.68 -20.16 0.44
CA ASP A 270 -19.12 -20.10 0.11
C ASP A 270 -19.96 -21.04 1.00
N GLU A 271 -21.28 -20.82 1.00
CA GLU A 271 -22.26 -21.76 1.54
C GLU A 271 -22.18 -23.13 0.85
N ASN A 272 -22.47 -24.22 1.56
CA ASN A 272 -22.57 -25.53 0.92
C ASN A 272 -23.77 -25.56 -0.06
N TYR A 273 -23.60 -26.27 -1.18
CA TYR A 273 -24.64 -26.53 -2.18
C TYR A 273 -24.77 -28.04 -2.42
N GLY A 274 -26.00 -28.56 -2.38
CA GLY A 274 -26.28 -29.99 -2.50
C GLY A 274 -26.01 -30.78 -1.22
N ILE A 275 -25.84 -32.11 -1.32
CA ILE A 275 -25.64 -32.99 -0.16
C ILE A 275 -24.17 -33.08 0.23
N ALA A 276 -23.88 -32.84 1.51
CA ALA A 276 -22.59 -33.10 2.15
C ALA A 276 -22.77 -33.87 3.47
N GLU A 277 -21.71 -34.53 3.94
CA GLU A 277 -21.63 -35.16 5.26
C GLU A 277 -20.61 -34.39 6.11
N PHE A 278 -21.00 -33.94 7.30
CA PHE A 278 -20.16 -33.19 8.22
C PHE A 278 -20.46 -33.62 9.66
N ASP A 279 -19.42 -33.92 10.44
CA ASP A 279 -19.48 -34.45 11.82
C ASP A 279 -20.50 -35.59 12.04
N GLY A 280 -20.66 -36.46 11.02
CA GLY A 280 -21.59 -37.59 11.02
C GLY A 280 -23.05 -37.27 10.66
N GLN A 281 -23.38 -36.00 10.39
CA GLN A 281 -24.70 -35.59 9.89
C GLN A 281 -24.66 -35.22 8.41
N TYR A 282 -25.72 -35.56 7.67
CA TYR A 282 -25.94 -35.08 6.32
C TYR A 282 -26.63 -33.72 6.32
N TYR A 283 -26.16 -32.83 5.46
CA TYR A 283 -26.73 -31.49 5.21
C TYR A 283 -27.14 -31.37 3.76
N TYR A 284 -28.24 -30.65 3.48
CA TYR A 284 -28.63 -30.23 2.14
C TYR A 284 -28.55 -28.70 2.04
N HIS A 285 -27.68 -28.21 1.17
CA HIS A 285 -27.23 -26.82 1.21
C HIS A 285 -26.69 -26.47 2.61
N THR A 286 -27.21 -25.42 3.25
CA THR A 286 -26.77 -25.01 4.59
C THR A 286 -27.40 -25.80 5.73
N ASP A 287 -28.51 -26.50 5.49
CA ASP A 287 -29.42 -27.00 6.53
C ASP A 287 -29.29 -28.53 6.71
N ILE A 288 -29.67 -29.04 7.88
CA ILE A 288 -29.68 -30.50 8.14
C ILE A 288 -30.61 -31.22 7.15
N ALA A 289 -30.12 -32.29 6.51
CA ALA A 289 -30.83 -32.99 5.46
C ALA A 289 -32.04 -33.77 6.01
N ASN A 290 -33.25 -33.32 5.68
CA ASN A 290 -34.50 -34.02 5.95
C ASN A 290 -35.35 -34.04 4.66
N GLY A 291 -35.60 -35.24 4.12
CA GLY A 291 -36.28 -35.43 2.83
C GLY A 291 -35.49 -36.31 1.86
N LYS A 292 -35.80 -36.20 0.56
CA LYS A 292 -35.21 -37.04 -0.49
C LYS A 292 -34.28 -36.26 -1.40
N TYR A 293 -33.03 -36.71 -1.49
CA TYR A 293 -32.00 -36.10 -2.32
C TYR A 293 -31.12 -37.20 -2.92
N GLY A 294 -30.82 -37.14 -4.23
CA GLY A 294 -30.05 -38.21 -4.89
C GLY A 294 -30.75 -39.57 -4.95
N GLY A 295 -32.08 -39.63 -4.74
CA GLY A 295 -32.85 -40.86 -4.52
C GLY A 295 -32.71 -41.48 -3.13
N ASN A 296 -31.70 -41.08 -2.36
CA ASN A 296 -31.59 -41.36 -0.93
C ASN A 296 -32.73 -40.64 -0.17
N LEU A 297 -33.07 -41.17 1.01
CA LEU A 297 -33.94 -40.55 2.01
C LEU A 297 -33.10 -40.30 3.27
N TYR A 298 -33.17 -39.08 3.78
CA TYR A 298 -32.56 -38.64 5.02
C TYR A 298 -33.65 -38.14 5.96
N GLU A 299 -33.50 -38.39 7.25
CA GLU A 299 -34.39 -37.90 8.30
C GLU A 299 -33.50 -37.33 9.41
N ASP A 300 -33.71 -36.06 9.75
CA ASP A 300 -32.93 -35.29 10.75
C ASP A 300 -31.40 -35.46 10.66
N GLY A 301 -30.87 -35.54 9.44
CA GLY A 301 -29.44 -35.66 9.14
C GLY A 301 -28.91 -37.09 9.04
N GLU A 302 -29.70 -38.12 9.34
CA GLU A 302 -29.28 -39.53 9.18
C GLU A 302 -29.71 -40.10 7.81
N LEU A 303 -28.86 -40.91 7.19
CA LEU A 303 -29.16 -41.63 5.93
C LEU A 303 -30.04 -42.87 6.19
N VAL A 304 -31.34 -42.64 6.37
CA VAL A 304 -32.33 -43.71 6.69
C VAL A 304 -32.47 -44.74 5.56
N ARG A 305 -32.42 -44.33 4.28
CA ARG A 305 -32.55 -45.28 3.16
C ARG A 305 -31.81 -44.82 1.91
N LYS A 306 -30.93 -45.68 1.37
CA LYS A 306 -30.23 -45.43 0.10
C LYS A 306 -31.16 -45.48 -1.12
N ALA A 307 -30.72 -44.89 -2.23
CA ALA A 307 -31.39 -44.92 -3.51
C ALA A 307 -31.64 -46.35 -4.02
N THR A 308 -32.77 -46.57 -4.69
CA THR A 308 -33.00 -47.84 -5.39
C THR A 308 -32.08 -47.93 -6.60
N THR A 309 -31.46 -49.09 -6.83
CA THR A 309 -30.67 -49.38 -8.04
C THR A 309 -31.14 -50.68 -8.69
N ILE A 310 -30.76 -50.93 -9.93
CA ILE A 310 -30.93 -52.25 -10.57
C ILE A 310 -29.86 -53.19 -10.02
N LYS A 311 -30.27 -54.39 -9.59
CA LYS A 311 -29.39 -55.50 -9.17
C LYS A 311 -29.12 -56.48 -10.31
N SER A 312 -30.12 -56.74 -11.15
CA SER A 312 -29.99 -57.59 -12.33
C SER A 312 -31.12 -57.36 -13.33
N ILE A 313 -30.85 -57.74 -14.57
CA ILE A 313 -31.81 -57.80 -15.67
C ILE A 313 -31.70 -59.21 -16.25
N ARG A 314 -32.83 -59.87 -16.52
CA ARG A 314 -32.87 -61.16 -17.22
C ARG A 314 -34.08 -61.27 -18.13
N ILE A 315 -34.04 -62.22 -19.04
CA ILE A 315 -35.20 -62.64 -19.84
C ILE A 315 -35.82 -63.85 -19.13
N VAL A 316 -37.15 -63.96 -19.15
CA VAL A 316 -37.87 -65.07 -18.50
C VAL A 316 -38.84 -65.81 -19.44
N ASP A 317 -39.21 -65.19 -20.57
CA ASP A 317 -39.92 -65.81 -21.69
C ASP A 317 -39.57 -65.03 -22.97
N THR A 318 -39.88 -65.58 -24.13
CA THR A 318 -39.82 -65.03 -25.50
C THR A 318 -40.25 -63.57 -25.68
N LYS A 319 -41.04 -62.99 -24.77
CA LYS A 319 -41.45 -61.57 -24.77
C LYS A 319 -41.26 -60.85 -23.44
N THR A 320 -40.84 -61.56 -22.40
CA THR A 320 -40.91 -61.08 -21.01
C THR A 320 -39.52 -60.83 -20.45
N LEU A 321 -39.27 -59.60 -20.04
CA LEU A 321 -38.08 -59.22 -19.27
C LEU A 321 -38.42 -59.11 -17.79
N GLU A 322 -37.41 -59.34 -16.97
CA GLU A 322 -37.44 -59.15 -15.53
C GLU A 322 -36.30 -58.24 -15.09
N VAL A 323 -36.62 -57.27 -14.22
CA VAL A 323 -35.66 -56.39 -13.56
C VAL A 323 -35.78 -56.59 -12.06
N THR A 324 -34.66 -56.93 -11.41
CA THR A 324 -34.54 -57.00 -9.95
C THR A 324 -33.90 -55.71 -9.44
N TYR A 325 -34.44 -55.16 -8.35
CA TYR A 325 -34.03 -53.90 -7.75
C TYR A 325 -33.29 -54.13 -6.42
N SER A 326 -32.52 -53.15 -5.97
CA SER A 326 -31.75 -53.22 -4.72
C SER A 326 -32.63 -53.45 -3.49
N GLN A 327 -33.80 -52.81 -3.47
CA GLN A 327 -34.78 -52.77 -2.38
C GLN A 327 -36.23 -52.76 -2.93
N ALA A 328 -37.22 -52.68 -2.04
CA ALA A 328 -38.63 -52.63 -2.42
C ALA A 328 -39.04 -51.26 -3.00
N VAL A 329 -39.64 -51.27 -4.18
CA VAL A 329 -40.05 -50.05 -4.92
C VAL A 329 -41.45 -49.60 -4.54
N ASN A 330 -41.63 -48.35 -4.12
CA ASN A 330 -42.95 -47.80 -3.80
C ASN A 330 -43.60 -47.01 -4.95
N ASN A 331 -43.69 -47.60 -6.14
CA ASN A 331 -44.47 -47.08 -7.27
C ASN A 331 -45.50 -48.14 -7.74
N LYS A 332 -46.71 -47.70 -8.09
CA LYS A 332 -47.76 -48.56 -8.68
C LYS A 332 -47.36 -49.10 -10.06
N LYS A 333 -46.79 -48.27 -10.93
CA LYS A 333 -46.25 -48.64 -12.25
C LYS A 333 -45.21 -47.57 -12.69
N PRO A 334 -43.90 -47.90 -12.72
CA PRO A 334 -42.90 -47.00 -13.28
C PRO A 334 -43.04 -46.90 -14.81
N LEU A 335 -42.54 -45.81 -15.40
CA LEU A 335 -42.39 -45.69 -16.85
C LEU A 335 -41.14 -46.47 -17.27
N ILE A 336 -41.31 -47.47 -18.12
CA ILE A 336 -40.23 -48.32 -18.62
C ILE A 336 -40.15 -48.16 -20.14
N ASN A 337 -38.99 -47.74 -20.62
CA ASN A 337 -38.64 -47.68 -22.04
C ASN A 337 -37.66 -48.83 -22.33
N VAL A 338 -37.95 -49.63 -23.35
CA VAL A 338 -37.04 -50.66 -23.87
C VAL A 338 -36.70 -50.30 -25.31
N GLU A 339 -35.40 -50.29 -25.63
CA GLU A 339 -34.88 -49.88 -26.93
C GLU A 339 -33.85 -50.90 -27.44
N LYS A 340 -33.88 -51.20 -28.74
CA LYS A 340 -32.84 -51.97 -29.42
C LYS A 340 -32.62 -51.37 -30.80
N ASN A 341 -31.39 -50.99 -31.10
CA ASN A 341 -30.98 -50.38 -32.38
C ASN A 341 -31.85 -49.16 -32.79
N GLY A 342 -32.22 -48.30 -31.84
CA GLY A 342 -33.09 -47.14 -32.07
C GLY A 342 -34.59 -47.45 -32.15
N VAL A 343 -34.99 -48.73 -32.12
CA VAL A 343 -36.40 -49.15 -32.10
C VAL A 343 -36.88 -49.26 -30.66
N LEU A 344 -37.86 -48.42 -30.30
CA LEU A 344 -38.57 -48.49 -29.01
C LEU A 344 -39.65 -49.59 -29.05
N TYR A 345 -39.75 -50.33 -27.95
CA TYR A 345 -40.74 -51.39 -27.75
C TYR A 345 -41.80 -50.94 -26.73
N THR A 346 -43.07 -51.15 -27.05
CA THR A 346 -44.20 -50.81 -26.17
C THR A 346 -44.38 -51.88 -25.09
N ILE A 347 -44.60 -51.45 -23.85
CA ILE A 347 -44.85 -52.35 -22.71
C ILE A 347 -46.32 -52.74 -22.65
N SER A 348 -46.64 -54.00 -22.97
CA SER A 348 -48.02 -54.51 -23.03
C SER A 348 -48.54 -55.03 -21.69
N ALA A 349 -47.69 -55.73 -20.92
CA ALA A 349 -48.00 -56.20 -19.57
C ALA A 349 -46.94 -55.73 -18.57
N PHE A 350 -47.33 -55.55 -17.30
CA PHE A 350 -46.44 -55.18 -16.21
C PHE A 350 -46.94 -55.77 -14.89
N LYS A 351 -46.03 -56.33 -14.08
CA LYS A 351 -46.35 -56.92 -12.78
C LYS A 351 -45.20 -56.78 -11.79
N TRP A 352 -45.52 -56.45 -10.54
CA TRP A 352 -44.60 -56.55 -9.39
C TRP A 352 -44.66 -57.94 -8.75
N ASN A 353 -43.53 -58.44 -8.22
CA ASN A 353 -43.56 -59.51 -7.22
C ASN A 353 -44.15 -59.01 -5.89
N LYS A 354 -44.51 -59.93 -4.98
CA LYS A 354 -45.16 -59.57 -3.68
C LYS A 354 -44.32 -58.60 -2.83
N ALA A 355 -43.00 -58.66 -2.94
CA ALA A 355 -42.06 -57.80 -2.21
C ALA A 355 -41.78 -56.43 -2.89
N LYS A 356 -42.30 -56.19 -4.11
CA LYS A 356 -41.93 -55.06 -5.00
C LYS A 356 -40.42 -54.89 -5.23
N THR A 357 -39.65 -55.97 -5.12
CA THR A 357 -38.20 -56.02 -5.40
C THR A 357 -37.88 -56.50 -6.81
N VAL A 358 -38.89 -56.98 -7.55
CA VAL A 358 -38.76 -57.51 -8.91
C VAL A 358 -39.96 -57.10 -9.74
N SER A 359 -39.74 -56.53 -10.93
CA SER A 359 -40.78 -56.27 -11.92
C SER A 359 -40.60 -57.15 -13.15
N THR A 360 -41.67 -57.81 -13.59
CA THR A 360 -41.75 -58.50 -14.87
C THR A 360 -42.62 -57.71 -15.85
N PHE A 361 -42.23 -57.64 -17.11
CA PHE A 361 -43.00 -56.91 -18.13
C PHE A 361 -42.79 -57.49 -19.54
N ASP A 362 -43.84 -57.38 -20.35
CA ASP A 362 -43.86 -57.88 -21.73
C ASP A 362 -43.64 -56.74 -22.72
N ILE A 363 -42.80 -56.99 -23.73
CA ILE A 363 -42.57 -56.07 -24.85
C ILE A 363 -43.41 -56.44 -26.09
N SER A 364 -43.66 -55.45 -26.95
CA SER A 364 -44.52 -55.56 -28.14
C SER A 364 -43.98 -56.41 -29.31
N GLY A 365 -43.02 -57.29 -29.07
CA GLY A 365 -42.41 -58.18 -30.06
C GLY A 365 -41.56 -59.26 -29.39
N SER A 366 -41.17 -60.29 -30.14
CA SER A 366 -40.31 -61.33 -29.59
C SER A 366 -38.88 -60.82 -29.33
N ILE A 367 -38.27 -61.32 -28.27
CA ILE A 367 -36.89 -61.06 -27.89
C ILE A 367 -35.97 -61.90 -28.80
N THR A 368 -35.00 -61.25 -29.44
CA THR A 368 -34.09 -61.86 -30.43
C THR A 368 -32.65 -61.41 -30.18
N ALA A 369 -31.67 -62.09 -30.77
CA ALA A 369 -30.24 -61.81 -30.60
C ALA A 369 -29.89 -60.31 -30.77
N GLY A 370 -28.98 -59.80 -29.92
CA GLY A 370 -28.58 -58.40 -29.86
C GLY A 370 -28.78 -57.75 -28.48
N LYS A 371 -28.50 -56.44 -28.38
CA LYS A 371 -28.54 -55.68 -27.12
C LYS A 371 -29.85 -54.92 -26.95
N TYR A 372 -30.49 -55.06 -25.80
CA TYR A 372 -31.62 -54.25 -25.35
C TYR A 372 -31.14 -53.27 -24.27
N ASN A 373 -31.39 -51.98 -24.48
CA ASN A 373 -31.23 -50.91 -23.50
C ASN A 373 -32.57 -50.70 -22.77
N ILE A 374 -32.54 -50.54 -21.45
CA ILE A 374 -33.72 -50.45 -20.59
C ILE A 374 -33.56 -49.21 -19.72
N THR A 375 -34.55 -48.32 -19.75
CA THR A 375 -34.60 -47.10 -18.91
C THR A 375 -35.88 -47.12 -18.09
N ILE A 376 -35.80 -46.76 -16.81
CA ILE A 376 -36.91 -46.82 -15.86
C ILE A 376 -36.99 -45.51 -15.08
N PHE A 377 -38.13 -44.84 -15.15
CA PHE A 377 -38.41 -43.56 -14.49
C PHE A 377 -39.51 -43.68 -13.44
N GLY A 378 -39.56 -42.70 -12.53
CA GLY A 378 -40.57 -42.62 -11.46
C GLY A 378 -40.30 -43.55 -10.27
N ILE A 379 -39.07 -44.03 -10.13
CA ILE A 379 -38.58 -44.71 -8.91
C ILE A 379 -37.67 -43.70 -8.20
N ASP A 380 -38.01 -43.33 -6.97
CA ASP A 380 -37.20 -42.43 -6.11
C ASP A 380 -36.73 -41.10 -6.75
N ASN A 381 -37.49 -40.57 -7.73
CA ASN A 381 -37.16 -39.42 -8.58
C ASN A 381 -35.80 -39.51 -9.32
N ILE A 382 -35.35 -40.73 -9.62
CA ILE A 382 -34.14 -41.00 -10.40
C ILE A 382 -34.46 -41.80 -11.67
N LYS A 383 -33.59 -41.66 -12.68
CA LYS A 383 -33.61 -42.46 -13.90
C LYS A 383 -32.69 -43.66 -13.70
N LEU A 384 -33.27 -44.84 -13.54
CA LEU A 384 -32.50 -46.09 -13.57
C LEU A 384 -32.27 -46.51 -15.01
N PHE A 385 -31.09 -47.02 -15.31
CA PHE A 385 -30.81 -47.57 -16.63
C PHE A 385 -30.01 -48.87 -16.53
N GLY A 386 -30.15 -49.70 -17.56
CA GLY A 386 -29.30 -50.86 -17.75
C GLY A 386 -29.45 -51.45 -19.13
N SER A 387 -28.75 -52.55 -19.38
CA SER A 387 -28.85 -53.25 -20.65
C SER A 387 -28.57 -54.75 -20.49
N ILE A 388 -29.14 -55.53 -21.42
CA ILE A 388 -28.94 -56.96 -21.54
C ILE A 388 -28.63 -57.32 -22.99
N ALA A 389 -27.61 -58.15 -23.19
CA ALA A 389 -27.28 -58.75 -24.48
C ALA A 389 -27.84 -60.17 -24.57
N VAL A 390 -28.31 -60.54 -25.77
CA VAL A 390 -28.89 -61.85 -26.09
C VAL A 390 -28.06 -62.50 -27.18
N GLU A 391 -27.56 -63.71 -26.93
CA GLU A 391 -26.75 -64.47 -27.88
C GLU A 391 -27.54 -65.65 -28.44
N GLY A 392 -27.92 -65.59 -29.72
CA GLY A 392 -28.73 -66.60 -30.40
C GLY A 392 -30.25 -66.44 -30.22
N GLU A 393 -31.01 -67.35 -30.83
CA GLU A 393 -32.49 -67.31 -30.88
C GLU A 393 -33.17 -68.34 -29.96
N SER A 394 -32.41 -69.17 -29.24
CA SER A 394 -32.98 -70.33 -28.51
C SER A 394 -32.27 -70.72 -27.21
N ALA A 395 -31.24 -69.99 -26.78
CA ALA A 395 -30.54 -70.23 -25.52
C ALA A 395 -30.33 -68.92 -24.76
N LEU A 396 -30.61 -68.93 -23.45
CA LEU A 396 -30.71 -67.71 -22.64
C LEU A 396 -29.33 -67.30 -22.08
N HIS A 397 -28.35 -67.13 -22.98
CA HIS A 397 -27.00 -66.69 -22.64
C HIS A 397 -26.96 -65.18 -22.38
N ILE A 398 -26.62 -64.79 -21.15
CA ILE A 398 -26.51 -63.40 -20.69
C ILE A 398 -25.01 -63.05 -20.63
N ALA A 399 -24.50 -62.37 -21.65
CA ALA A 399 -23.06 -62.13 -21.80
C ALA A 399 -22.49 -61.11 -20.80
N ASN A 400 -23.22 -60.03 -20.53
CA ASN A 400 -22.94 -59.04 -19.49
C ASN A 400 -24.17 -58.16 -19.25
N ALA A 401 -24.33 -57.66 -18.02
CA ALA A 401 -25.38 -56.69 -17.66
C ALA A 401 -24.73 -55.45 -17.02
N ASN A 402 -24.71 -54.34 -17.75
CA ASN A 402 -24.28 -53.05 -17.24
C ASN A 402 -25.51 -52.24 -16.82
N TYR A 403 -25.50 -51.67 -15.62
CA TYR A 403 -26.60 -50.89 -15.06
C TYR A 403 -26.10 -49.77 -14.13
N GLY A 404 -26.89 -48.72 -13.99
CA GLY A 404 -26.59 -47.54 -13.20
C GLY A 404 -27.83 -46.69 -12.96
N TYR A 405 -27.62 -45.48 -12.45
CA TYR A 405 -28.65 -44.46 -12.29
C TYR A 405 -28.07 -43.09 -12.62
N GLU A 406 -28.93 -42.18 -13.05
CA GLU A 406 -28.63 -40.75 -13.16
C GLU A 406 -29.78 -39.93 -12.57
N MET A 407 -29.47 -38.70 -12.17
CA MET A 407 -30.47 -37.77 -11.67
C MET A 407 -31.39 -37.32 -12.82
N VAL A 408 -32.66 -37.12 -12.49
CA VAL A 408 -33.52 -36.24 -13.27
C VAL A 408 -33.38 -34.87 -12.61
N GLU A 409 -32.98 -33.85 -13.37
CA GLU A 409 -33.09 -32.45 -12.94
C GLU A 409 -34.57 -32.05 -13.09
N ASP A 410 -35.13 -31.42 -12.05
CA ASP A 410 -36.53 -30.94 -11.99
C ASP A 410 -36.70 -29.57 -12.69
#